data_AF-A0A4Y9FCJ0-F1
#
_entry.id   AF-A0A4Y9FCJ0-F1
#
_cell.length_a   1.000
_cell.length_b   1.000
_cell.length_c   1.000
_cell.angle_alpha   90.00
_cell.angle_beta   90.00
_cell.angle_gamma   90.00
#
_symmetry.space_group_name_H-M   'P 1'
#
loop_
_entity.id
_entity.type
_entity.pdbx_description
1 polymer ?
#
loop_
_entity_poly.entity_id
_entity_poly.type
_entity_poly.pdbx_seq_one_letter_code
_entity_poly.pdbx_strand_id
1 'polypeptide(L)'
;MGFARARRGDLEGYRRLALEAARRAQTSFTLYHLGLALPPREGVVALEEALQRAQSPKDQGLLALVLARTKRRLGRLREALAHAALARLKAPGAFTTLEWAWLTLLAEEEPPLPDLLREVEPLALEPGPGLRVAFLQGGRLLREGPTRALLREWAGEGYLLRLAEPVAEALAEALGPGWLAEGKDHLVFLGEWGALKEALPRVPVEVLEISRGEPSLEIVFLRLFGREVPKEPSP
;
A
#
# COMPACT_ATOMS: atom_id res chain seq x y z
N MET A 1 -12.69 24.63 -19.25
CA MET A 1 -13.48 23.87 -20.25
C MET A 1 -12.99 22.43 -20.46
N GLY A 2 -11.68 22.14 -20.53
CA GLY A 2 -11.16 20.77 -20.73
C GLY A 2 -11.58 19.74 -19.67
N PHE A 3 -11.44 20.05 -18.38
CA PHE A 3 -11.88 19.17 -17.29
C PHE A 3 -13.38 18.84 -17.32
N ALA A 4 -14.21 19.80 -17.72
CA ALA A 4 -15.66 19.60 -17.82
C ALA A 4 -16.02 18.63 -18.95
N ARG A 5 -15.22 18.57 -20.03
CA ARG A 5 -15.39 17.60 -21.11
C ARG A 5 -14.97 16.19 -20.69
N ALA A 6 -13.81 16.06 -20.04
CA ALA A 6 -13.35 14.78 -19.49
C ALA A 6 -14.37 14.17 -18.51
N ARG A 7 -14.93 15.00 -17.61
CA ARG A 7 -16.00 14.58 -16.68
C ARG A 7 -17.31 14.15 -17.35
N ARG A 8 -17.55 14.56 -18.61
CA ARG A 8 -18.70 14.17 -19.43
C ARG A 8 -18.38 13.01 -20.38
N GLY A 9 -17.19 12.40 -20.26
CA GLY A 9 -16.74 11.31 -21.10
C GLY A 9 -16.12 11.73 -22.45
N ASP A 10 -16.04 13.03 -22.76
CA ASP A 10 -15.45 13.54 -24.01
C ASP A 10 -13.92 13.64 -23.89
N LEU A 11 -13.25 12.48 -23.99
CA LEU A 11 -11.79 12.38 -23.93
C LEU A 11 -11.11 12.98 -25.17
N GLU A 12 -11.75 12.94 -26.33
CA GLU A 12 -11.22 13.52 -27.58
C GLU A 12 -11.24 15.05 -27.52
N GLY A 13 -12.33 15.65 -27.05
CA GLY A 13 -12.42 17.08 -26.79
C GLY A 13 -11.48 17.56 -25.70
N TYR A 14 -11.27 16.76 -24.65
CA TYR A 14 -10.21 17.03 -23.67
C TYR A 14 -8.82 17.05 -24.33
N ARG A 15 -8.50 16.06 -25.16
CA ARG A 15 -7.21 15.99 -25.87
C ARG A 15 -6.98 17.17 -26.80
N ARG A 16 -7.97 17.56 -27.61
CA ARG A 16 -7.86 18.73 -28.50
C ARG A 16 -7.55 20.00 -27.72
N LEU A 17 -8.24 20.23 -26.61
CA LEU A 17 -8.02 21.41 -25.77
C LEU A 17 -6.66 21.38 -25.07
N ALA A 18 -6.19 20.22 -24.62
CA ALA A 18 -4.86 20.08 -24.01
C ALA A 18 -3.74 20.38 -25.03
N LEU A 19 -3.88 19.89 -26.26
CA LEU A 19 -2.95 20.17 -27.36
C LEU A 19 -2.94 21.66 -27.71
N GLU A 20 -4.11 22.28 -27.85
CA GLU A 20 -4.21 23.70 -28.16
C GLU A 20 -3.61 24.56 -27.05
N ALA A 21 -3.90 24.25 -25.79
CA ALA A 21 -3.34 24.96 -24.64
C ALA A 21 -1.81 24.87 -24.61
N ALA A 22 -1.25 23.68 -24.80
CA ALA A 22 0.20 23.47 -24.81
C ALA A 22 0.91 24.13 -26.01
N ARG A 23 0.22 24.28 -27.16
CA ARG A 23 0.73 25.05 -28.31
C ARG A 23 0.77 26.55 -28.01
N ARG A 24 -0.20 27.07 -27.27
CA ARG A 24 -0.27 28.50 -26.93
C ARG A 24 0.71 28.89 -25.83
N ALA A 25 0.92 28.01 -24.85
CA ALA A 25 1.88 28.22 -23.78
C ALA A 25 2.38 26.88 -23.24
N GLN A 26 3.68 26.73 -23.04
CA GLN A 26 4.29 25.51 -22.50
C GLN A 26 4.61 25.67 -21.00
N THR A 27 3.58 25.89 -20.19
CA THR A 27 3.69 25.92 -18.73
C THR A 27 3.61 24.52 -18.14
N SER A 28 4.09 24.33 -16.89
CA SER A 28 3.96 23.06 -16.16
C SER A 28 2.51 22.52 -16.17
N PHE A 29 1.53 23.40 -15.96
CA PHE A 29 0.11 23.06 -15.97
C PHE A 29 -0.41 22.61 -17.35
N THR A 30 -0.03 23.31 -18.42
CA THR A 30 -0.45 22.91 -19.78
C THR A 30 0.20 21.60 -20.22
N LEU A 31 1.47 21.39 -19.86
CA LEU A 31 2.22 20.18 -20.17
C LEU A 31 1.73 18.98 -19.35
N TYR A 32 1.33 19.20 -18.08
CA TYR A 32 0.62 18.21 -17.26
C TYR A 32 -0.62 17.68 -17.98
N HIS A 33 -1.47 18.60 -18.46
CA HIS A 33 -2.70 18.23 -19.15
C HIS A 33 -2.46 17.56 -20.50
N LEU A 34 -1.45 18.01 -21.25
CA LEU A 34 -1.01 17.35 -22.47
C LEU A 34 -0.56 15.91 -22.18
N GLY A 35 0.28 15.73 -21.17
CA GLY A 35 0.79 14.42 -20.77
C GLY A 35 -0.32 13.43 -20.37
N LEU A 36 -1.36 13.90 -19.69
CA LEU A 36 -2.53 13.08 -19.36
C LEU A 36 -3.44 12.77 -20.56
N ALA A 37 -3.46 13.64 -21.57
CA ALA A 37 -4.33 13.49 -22.74
C ALA A 37 -3.77 12.53 -23.79
N LEU A 38 -2.45 12.34 -23.81
CA LEU A 38 -1.74 11.48 -24.74
C LEU A 38 -1.64 10.03 -24.23
N PRO A 39 -1.41 9.05 -25.13
CA PRO A 39 -1.03 7.70 -24.72
C PRO A 39 0.19 7.73 -23.80
N PRO A 40 0.32 6.81 -22.80
CA PRO A 40 1.40 6.85 -21.81
C PRO A 40 2.82 6.99 -22.38
N ARG A 41 3.10 6.35 -23.53
CA ARG A 41 4.41 6.41 -24.20
C ARG A 41 4.75 7.81 -24.74
N GLU A 42 3.74 8.54 -25.20
CA GLU A 42 3.89 9.89 -25.76
C GLU A 42 3.79 10.95 -24.65
N GLY A 43 2.87 10.74 -23.71
CA GLY A 43 2.60 11.70 -22.63
C GLY A 43 3.71 11.80 -21.60
N VAL A 44 4.52 10.76 -21.40
CA VAL A 44 5.58 10.73 -20.38
C VAL A 44 6.57 11.89 -20.54
N VAL A 45 6.96 12.23 -21.77
CA VAL A 45 7.91 13.32 -22.04
C VAL A 45 7.32 14.67 -21.63
N ALA A 46 6.05 14.91 -21.95
CA ALA A 46 5.36 16.14 -21.53
C ALA A 46 5.24 16.22 -20.00
N LEU A 47 5.05 15.09 -19.31
CA LEU A 47 5.00 15.04 -17.84
C LEU A 47 6.37 15.27 -17.19
N GLU A 48 7.45 14.73 -17.75
CA GLU A 48 8.82 14.97 -17.27
C GLU A 48 9.16 16.46 -17.40
N GLU A 49 8.83 17.02 -18.54
CA GLU A 49 9.05 18.43 -18.83
C GLU A 49 8.15 19.35 -17.97
N ALA A 50 6.92 18.91 -17.67
CA ALA A 50 6.05 19.60 -16.71
C ALA A 50 6.67 19.62 -15.30
N LEU A 51 7.26 18.49 -14.86
CA LEU A 51 7.94 18.37 -13.58
C LEU A 51 9.15 19.30 -13.48
N GLN A 52 9.96 19.40 -14.54
CA GLN A 52 11.11 20.32 -14.58
C GLN A 52 10.70 21.79 -14.44
N ARG A 53 9.53 22.15 -14.98
CA ARG A 53 8.99 23.52 -14.88
C ARG A 53 8.19 23.78 -13.60
N ALA A 54 7.95 22.78 -12.77
CA ALA A 54 7.13 22.93 -11.57
C ALA A 54 7.91 23.66 -10.46
N GLN A 55 7.35 24.79 -10.00
CA GLN A 55 8.01 25.65 -9.01
C GLN A 55 7.62 25.31 -7.57
N SER A 56 6.40 24.81 -7.34
CA SER A 56 5.94 24.50 -5.99
C SER A 56 6.21 23.04 -5.63
N PRO A 57 6.57 22.73 -4.36
CA PRO A 57 6.70 21.35 -3.89
C PRO A 57 5.41 20.53 -4.11
N LYS A 58 4.25 21.16 -3.93
CA LYS A 58 2.95 20.51 -4.15
C LYS A 58 2.76 20.06 -5.59
N ASP A 59 3.07 20.92 -6.56
CA ASP A 59 2.97 20.57 -7.98
C ASP A 59 4.02 19.53 -8.39
N GLN A 60 5.24 19.64 -7.84
CA GLN A 60 6.29 18.63 -8.03
C GLN A 60 5.83 17.26 -7.53
N GLY A 61 5.21 17.19 -6.35
CA GLY A 61 4.70 15.96 -5.78
C GLY A 61 3.57 15.33 -6.62
N LEU A 62 2.63 16.15 -7.08
CA LEU A 62 1.54 15.68 -7.96
C LEU A 62 2.07 15.17 -9.30
N LEU A 63 3.00 15.88 -9.92
CA LEU A 63 3.60 15.48 -11.19
C LEU A 63 4.45 14.23 -11.05
N ALA A 64 5.22 14.11 -9.97
CA ALA A 64 5.98 12.91 -9.66
C ALA A 64 5.06 11.69 -9.46
N LEU A 65 3.93 11.85 -8.77
CA LEU A 65 2.95 10.76 -8.61
C LEU A 65 2.37 10.31 -9.96
N VAL A 66 2.06 11.25 -10.85
CA VAL A 66 1.53 10.96 -12.19
C VAL A 66 2.58 10.28 -13.07
N LEU A 67 3.84 10.70 -12.95
CA LEU A 67 4.98 10.05 -13.61
C LEU A 67 5.20 8.62 -13.11
N ALA A 68 5.15 8.40 -11.80
CA ALA A 68 5.25 7.07 -11.21
C ALA A 68 4.21 6.12 -11.80
N ARG A 69 2.94 6.52 -11.80
CA ARG A 69 1.82 5.75 -12.38
C ARG A 69 1.98 5.52 -13.89
N THR A 70 2.49 6.51 -14.61
CA THR A 70 2.69 6.42 -16.06
C THR A 70 3.83 5.46 -16.38
N LYS A 71 4.97 5.57 -15.71
CA LYS A 71 6.12 4.68 -15.90
C LYS A 71 5.84 3.25 -15.43
N ARG A 72 5.03 3.08 -14.37
CA ARG A 72 4.50 1.77 -13.96
C ARG A 72 3.69 1.10 -15.08
N ARG A 73 2.76 1.83 -15.71
CA ARG A 73 2.00 1.33 -16.88
C ARG A 73 2.87 0.97 -18.08
N LEU A 74 4.07 1.54 -18.16
CA LEU A 74 5.06 1.24 -19.19
C LEU A 74 6.00 0.09 -18.82
N GLY A 75 5.86 -0.51 -17.63
CA GLY A 75 6.76 -1.55 -17.12
C GLY A 75 8.12 -1.04 -16.63
N ARG A 76 8.30 0.27 -16.48
CA ARG A 76 9.55 0.91 -16.05
C ARG A 76 9.59 1.06 -14.53
N LEU A 77 9.66 -0.07 -13.82
CA LEU A 77 9.40 -0.13 -12.38
C LEU A 77 10.41 0.69 -11.54
N ARG A 78 11.72 0.60 -11.82
CA ARG A 78 12.73 1.37 -11.09
C ARG A 78 12.56 2.89 -11.23
N GLU A 79 12.32 3.36 -12.45
CA GLU A 79 12.04 4.79 -12.67
C GLU A 79 10.73 5.21 -12.01
N ALA A 80 9.70 4.35 -12.06
CA ALA A 80 8.43 4.61 -11.39
C ALA A 80 8.63 4.75 -9.88
N LEU A 81 9.42 3.86 -9.26
CA LEU A 81 9.74 3.90 -7.84
C LEU A 81 10.47 5.20 -7.46
N ALA A 82 11.45 5.63 -8.25
CA ALA A 82 12.15 6.90 -8.02
C ALA A 82 11.19 8.10 -8.03
N HIS A 83 10.23 8.13 -8.96
CA HIS A 83 9.21 9.18 -8.99
C HIS A 83 8.19 9.05 -7.85
N ALA A 84 7.85 7.85 -7.40
CA ALA A 84 6.97 7.66 -6.26
C ALA A 84 7.63 8.14 -4.95
N ALA A 85 8.92 7.85 -4.77
CA ALA A 85 9.72 8.38 -3.66
C ALA A 85 9.78 9.91 -3.71
N LEU A 86 10.02 10.50 -4.88
CA LEU A 86 9.98 11.95 -5.07
C LEU A 86 8.60 12.53 -4.72
N ALA A 87 7.51 11.87 -5.14
CA ALA A 87 6.15 12.31 -4.84
C ALA A 87 5.88 12.34 -3.34
N ARG A 88 6.30 11.28 -2.63
CA ARG A 88 6.20 11.17 -1.18
C ARG A 88 7.01 12.25 -0.47
N LEU A 89 8.23 12.54 -0.94
CA LEU A 89 9.08 13.58 -0.37
C LEU A 89 8.48 14.99 -0.54
N LYS A 90 7.90 15.28 -1.71
CA LYS A 90 7.44 16.63 -2.07
C LYS A 90 6.01 16.95 -1.62
N ALA A 91 5.15 15.93 -1.57
CA ALA A 91 3.76 16.02 -1.15
C ALA A 91 3.36 14.74 -0.38
N PRO A 92 3.80 14.61 0.89
CA PRO A 92 3.47 13.44 1.70
C PRO A 92 1.96 13.34 1.91
N GLY A 93 1.42 12.13 1.80
CA GLY A 93 0.02 11.83 2.02
C GLY A 93 -0.32 10.40 1.62
N ALA A 94 -1.54 9.96 1.95
CA ALA A 94 -1.96 8.57 1.77
C ALA A 94 -1.67 8.03 0.36
N PHE A 95 -2.03 8.78 -0.68
CA PHE A 95 -1.85 8.33 -2.07
C PHE A 95 -0.38 8.22 -2.51
N THR A 96 0.51 9.07 -2.00
CA THR A 96 1.94 9.03 -2.36
C THR A 96 2.68 7.93 -1.61
N THR A 97 2.33 7.71 -0.33
CA THR A 97 2.83 6.57 0.45
C THR A 97 2.41 5.24 -0.17
N LEU A 98 1.16 5.12 -0.60
CA LEU A 98 0.65 3.88 -1.20
C LEU A 98 1.24 3.56 -2.56
N GLU A 99 1.39 4.55 -3.44
CA GLU A 99 2.03 4.31 -4.73
C GLU A 99 3.50 3.92 -4.55
N TRP A 100 4.21 4.52 -3.59
CA TRP A 100 5.57 4.14 -3.25
C TRP A 100 5.63 2.70 -2.74
N ALA A 101 4.85 2.35 -1.71
CA ALA A 101 4.86 0.99 -1.15
C ALA A 101 4.51 -0.08 -2.19
N TRP A 102 3.51 0.19 -3.04
CA TRP A 102 3.14 -0.70 -4.15
C TRP A 102 4.28 -0.90 -5.15
N LEU A 103 5.01 0.17 -5.48
CA LEU A 103 6.13 0.10 -6.42
C LEU A 103 7.36 -0.54 -5.81
N THR A 104 7.62 -0.36 -4.51
CA THR A 104 8.68 -1.05 -3.78
C THR A 104 8.44 -2.57 -3.85
N LEU A 105 7.20 -3.02 -3.61
CA LEU A 105 6.83 -4.42 -3.74
C LEU A 105 7.00 -4.95 -5.17
N LEU A 106 6.50 -4.22 -6.18
CA LEU A 106 6.60 -4.66 -7.57
C LEU A 106 8.05 -4.68 -8.08
N ALA A 107 8.90 -3.81 -7.55
CA ALA A 107 10.30 -3.73 -7.93
C ALA A 107 11.19 -4.70 -7.14
N GLU A 108 10.64 -5.39 -6.12
CA GLU A 108 11.39 -6.24 -5.19
C GLU A 108 12.55 -5.47 -4.51
N GLU A 109 12.30 -4.21 -4.16
CA GLU A 109 13.26 -3.31 -3.52
C GLU A 109 12.96 -3.18 -2.01
N GLU A 110 13.91 -2.64 -1.26
CA GLU A 110 13.76 -2.35 0.18
C GLU A 110 12.81 -1.16 0.45
N PRO A 111 12.12 -1.11 1.62
CA PRO A 111 12.17 -2.09 2.71
C PRO A 111 11.29 -3.33 2.43
N PRO A 112 11.50 -4.45 3.14
CA PRO A 112 10.74 -5.68 2.92
C PRO A 112 9.25 -5.46 3.23
N LEU A 113 8.42 -6.35 2.72
CA LEU A 113 6.96 -6.27 2.87
C LEU A 113 6.46 -6.04 4.31
N PRO A 114 7.01 -6.66 5.37
CA PRO A 114 6.58 -6.38 6.75
C PRO A 114 6.72 -4.90 7.13
N ASP A 115 7.85 -4.29 6.78
CA ASP A 115 8.13 -2.88 7.05
C ASP A 115 7.21 -1.96 6.23
N LEU A 116 6.97 -2.32 4.96
CA LEU A 116 6.01 -1.61 4.11
C LEU A 116 4.60 -1.64 4.68
N LEU A 117 4.18 -2.78 5.24
CA LEU A 117 2.86 -2.93 5.87
C LEU A 117 2.70 -2.00 7.07
N ARG A 118 3.72 -1.88 7.93
CA ARG A 118 3.72 -0.92 9.05
C ARG A 118 3.57 0.51 8.59
N GLU A 119 4.17 0.88 7.45
CA GLU A 119 4.06 2.23 6.91
C GLU A 119 2.69 2.55 6.31
N VAL A 120 2.01 1.57 5.70
CA VAL A 120 0.70 1.79 5.06
C VAL A 120 -0.48 1.53 5.98
N GLU A 121 -0.27 0.85 7.10
CA GLU A 121 -1.31 0.50 8.05
C GLU A 121 -2.09 1.69 8.61
N PRO A 122 -1.46 2.80 9.05
CA PRO A 122 -2.20 3.96 9.52
C PRO A 122 -3.18 4.52 8.47
N LEU A 123 -2.86 4.34 7.18
CA LEU A 123 -3.69 4.81 6.07
C LEU A 123 -4.94 3.95 5.87
N ALA A 124 -4.93 2.69 6.33
CA ALA A 124 -6.11 1.83 6.31
C ALA A 124 -7.13 2.23 7.39
N LEU A 125 -6.71 3.06 8.35
CA LEU A 125 -7.53 3.58 9.44
C LEU A 125 -8.16 4.94 9.09
N GLU A 126 -7.69 5.62 8.04
CA GLU A 126 -8.22 6.94 7.64
C GLU A 126 -9.64 6.83 7.05
N PRO A 127 -10.61 7.63 7.56
CA PRO A 127 -11.95 7.70 6.98
C PRO A 127 -11.91 8.41 5.61
N GLY A 128 -12.17 7.66 4.55
CA GLY A 128 -12.21 8.11 3.16
C GLY A 128 -12.63 6.98 2.23
N PRO A 129 -12.54 7.12 0.89
CA PRO A 129 -12.81 6.00 -0.03
C PRO A 129 -11.89 4.77 0.17
N GLY A 130 -10.92 4.88 1.09
CA GLY A 130 -10.26 3.77 1.77
C GLY A 130 -9.29 3.02 0.88
N LEU A 131 -8.20 2.53 1.48
CA LEU A 131 -7.44 1.44 0.87
C LEU A 131 -8.40 0.29 0.55
N ARG A 132 -8.45 -0.05 -0.74
CA ARG A 132 -9.15 -1.25 -1.22
C ARG A 132 -8.08 -2.26 -1.54
N VAL A 133 -8.09 -3.38 -0.83
CA VAL A 133 -7.23 -4.51 -1.19
C VAL A 133 -7.96 -5.36 -2.21
N ALA A 134 -7.25 -5.66 -3.29
CA ALA A 134 -7.64 -6.60 -4.31
C ALA A 134 -6.73 -7.83 -4.18
N PHE A 135 -7.32 -8.98 -3.86
CA PHE A 135 -6.58 -10.23 -3.81
C PHE A 135 -6.58 -10.89 -5.18
N LEU A 136 -5.38 -11.18 -5.67
CA LEU A 136 -5.16 -11.81 -6.96
C LEU A 136 -4.55 -13.20 -6.75
N GLN A 137 -5.12 -14.22 -7.40
CA GLN A 137 -4.52 -15.55 -7.50
C GLN A 137 -4.44 -15.95 -8.97
N GLY A 138 -3.23 -16.28 -9.45
CA GLY A 138 -3.02 -16.61 -10.87
C GLY A 138 -3.50 -15.52 -11.83
N GLY A 139 -3.38 -14.24 -11.43
CA GLY A 139 -3.82 -13.09 -12.23
C GLY A 139 -5.33 -12.82 -12.24
N ARG A 140 -6.14 -13.57 -11.48
CA ARG A 140 -7.59 -13.36 -11.35
C ARG A 140 -7.93 -12.64 -10.06
N LEU A 141 -8.82 -11.65 -10.13
CA LEU A 141 -9.40 -10.98 -8.97
C LEU A 141 -10.30 -11.96 -8.23
N LEU A 142 -9.84 -12.41 -7.06
CA LEU A 142 -10.62 -13.25 -6.16
C LEU A 142 -11.60 -12.41 -5.36
N ARG A 143 -11.14 -11.26 -4.85
CA ARG A 143 -11.97 -10.39 -4.02
C ARG A 143 -11.41 -8.98 -3.94
N GLU A 144 -12.31 -8.00 -3.84
CA GLU A 144 -11.99 -6.59 -3.65
C GLU A 144 -12.92 -5.98 -2.61
N GLY A 145 -12.39 -5.11 -1.75
CA GLY A 145 -13.16 -4.47 -0.69
C GLY A 145 -12.28 -3.61 0.21
N PRO A 146 -12.87 -2.89 1.17
CA PRO A 146 -12.11 -2.15 2.17
C PRO A 146 -11.13 -3.09 2.86
N THR A 147 -9.84 -2.74 2.87
CA THR A 147 -8.73 -3.58 3.37
C THR A 147 -9.05 -4.21 4.72
N ARG A 148 -9.53 -3.38 5.66
CA ARG A 148 -9.82 -3.79 7.04
C ARG A 148 -10.98 -4.78 7.14
N ALA A 149 -12.00 -4.65 6.30
CA ALA A 149 -13.16 -5.54 6.31
C ALA A 149 -12.79 -6.93 5.77
N LEU A 150 -12.07 -6.97 4.64
CA LEU A 150 -11.65 -8.23 4.04
C LEU A 150 -10.64 -8.99 4.88
N LEU A 151 -9.68 -8.29 5.48
CA LEU A 151 -8.68 -8.92 6.34
C LEU A 151 -9.28 -9.47 7.62
N ARG A 152 -10.26 -8.80 8.23
CA ARG A 152 -11.02 -9.36 9.38
C ARG A 152 -11.76 -10.63 9.01
N GLU A 153 -12.42 -10.63 7.86
CA GLU A 153 -13.18 -11.79 7.42
C GLU A 153 -12.29 -13.02 7.24
N TRP A 154 -11.06 -12.84 6.77
CA TRP A 154 -10.11 -13.93 6.53
C TRP A 154 -9.25 -14.30 7.73
N ALA A 155 -8.90 -13.33 8.58
CA ALA A 155 -8.25 -13.61 9.86
C ALA A 155 -9.23 -14.21 10.88
N GLY A 156 -10.53 -14.00 10.74
CA GLY A 156 -11.47 -14.31 11.82
C GLY A 156 -11.25 -13.38 13.03
N GLU A 157 -11.64 -13.85 14.22
CA GLU A 157 -11.44 -13.07 15.45
C GLU A 157 -9.96 -13.01 15.86
N GLY A 158 -9.57 -11.93 16.53
CA GLY A 158 -8.21 -11.71 17.03
C GLY A 158 -8.23 -11.12 18.44
N TYR A 159 -7.25 -11.51 19.24
CA TYR A 159 -7.11 -11.09 20.64
C TYR A 159 -5.69 -10.65 20.91
N LEU A 160 -5.57 -9.52 21.61
CA LEU A 160 -4.30 -8.98 22.05
C LEU A 160 -4.12 -9.29 23.53
N LEU A 161 -3.01 -9.92 23.86
CA LEU A 161 -2.61 -10.25 25.22
C LEU A 161 -1.43 -9.36 25.58
N ARG A 162 -1.59 -8.57 26.64
CA ARG A 162 -0.46 -7.83 27.22
C ARG A 162 0.19 -8.69 28.29
N LEU A 163 1.45 -9.02 28.07
CA LEU A 163 2.25 -9.86 28.96
C LEU A 163 2.90 -9.00 30.04
N ALA A 164 3.13 -9.58 31.21
CA ALA A 164 3.91 -8.93 32.26
C ALA A 164 5.40 -8.81 31.91
N GLU A 165 5.89 -9.68 31.02
CA GLU A 165 7.28 -9.77 30.62
C GLU A 165 7.46 -9.52 29.11
N PRO A 166 8.56 -8.88 28.68
CA PRO A 166 8.82 -8.55 27.27
C PRO A 166 9.36 -9.75 26.48
N VAL A 167 8.60 -10.86 26.45
CA VAL A 167 9.01 -12.15 25.85
C VAL A 167 8.09 -12.61 24.70
N ALA A 168 7.28 -11.71 24.13
CA ALA A 168 6.25 -12.06 23.16
C ALA A 168 6.80 -12.78 21.92
N GLU A 169 7.94 -12.36 21.37
CA GLU A 169 8.56 -13.00 20.20
C GLU A 169 8.91 -14.47 20.45
N ALA A 170 9.59 -14.77 21.56
CA ALA A 170 9.96 -16.13 21.93
C ALA A 170 8.72 -17.01 22.21
N LEU A 171 7.68 -16.42 22.81
CA LEU A 171 6.43 -17.13 23.07
C LEU A 171 5.63 -17.40 21.80
N ALA A 172 5.57 -16.46 20.85
CA ALA A 172 4.89 -16.67 19.59
C ALA A 172 5.50 -17.87 18.82
N GLU A 173 6.83 -17.96 18.80
CA GLU A 173 7.53 -19.09 18.20
C GLU A 173 7.23 -20.43 18.93
N ALA A 174 7.29 -20.42 20.27
CA ALA A 174 7.06 -21.62 21.08
C ALA A 174 5.60 -22.13 21.05
N LEU A 175 4.63 -21.21 21.01
CA LEU A 175 3.21 -21.54 20.98
C LEU A 175 2.73 -21.96 19.58
N GLY A 176 3.49 -21.59 18.55
CA GLY A 176 3.31 -22.07 17.19
C GLY A 176 2.17 -21.39 16.41
N PRO A 177 1.63 -22.06 15.38
CA PRO A 177 0.71 -21.43 14.43
C PRO A 177 -0.52 -20.80 15.10
N GLY A 178 -0.80 -19.54 14.77
CA GLY A 178 -1.92 -18.77 15.32
C GLY A 178 -1.52 -17.79 16.42
N TRP A 179 -0.30 -17.90 16.93
CA TRP A 179 0.32 -16.93 17.83
C TRP A 179 1.34 -16.08 17.09
N LEU A 180 1.28 -14.77 17.30
CA LEU A 180 2.17 -13.80 16.68
C LEU A 180 2.58 -12.76 17.72
N ALA A 181 3.79 -12.24 17.63
CA ALA A 181 4.25 -11.17 18.51
C ALA A 181 3.98 -9.81 17.87
N GLU A 182 3.47 -8.86 18.64
CA GLU A 182 3.25 -7.48 18.21
C GLU A 182 4.07 -6.53 19.09
N GLY A 183 5.39 -6.55 18.92
CA GLY A 183 6.33 -5.89 19.82
C GLY A 183 6.80 -6.82 20.95
N LYS A 184 7.35 -6.23 22.03
CA LYS A 184 8.08 -7.01 23.04
C LYS A 184 7.18 -7.71 24.05
N ASP A 185 6.10 -7.05 24.47
CA ASP A 185 5.22 -7.45 25.57
C ASP A 185 3.78 -7.74 25.11
N HIS A 186 3.51 -7.70 23.81
CA HIS A 186 2.18 -7.95 23.28
C HIS A 186 2.19 -9.20 22.39
N LEU A 187 1.30 -10.13 22.74
CA LEU A 187 1.12 -11.37 22.02
C LEU A 187 -0.28 -11.38 21.40
N VAL A 188 -0.36 -11.70 20.12
CA VAL A 188 -1.61 -11.77 19.37
C VAL A 188 -1.98 -13.23 19.18
N PHE A 189 -3.22 -13.56 19.54
CA PHE A 189 -3.84 -14.81 19.17
C PHE A 189 -4.88 -14.55 18.08
N LEU A 190 -4.73 -15.22 16.95
CA LEU A 190 -5.67 -15.13 15.83
C LEU A 190 -6.55 -16.39 15.77
N GLY A 191 -7.77 -16.28 16.28
CA GLY A 191 -8.74 -17.36 16.39
C GLY A 191 -9.94 -16.96 17.25
N GLU A 192 -10.93 -17.84 17.37
CA GLU A 192 -12.12 -17.58 18.19
C GLU A 192 -11.81 -17.60 19.69
N TRP A 193 -12.64 -16.92 20.49
CA TRP A 193 -12.51 -16.86 21.95
C TRP A 193 -12.35 -18.24 22.61
N GLY A 194 -13.08 -19.24 22.14
CA GLY A 194 -13.03 -20.60 22.68
C GLY A 194 -11.63 -21.21 22.57
N ALA A 195 -11.01 -21.09 21.40
CA ALA A 195 -9.66 -21.58 21.14
C ALA A 195 -8.61 -20.83 21.96
N LEU A 196 -8.79 -19.51 22.16
CA LEU A 196 -7.91 -18.75 23.03
C LEU A 196 -7.98 -19.26 24.49
N LYS A 197 -9.18 -19.48 25.04
CA LYS A 197 -9.32 -19.99 26.41
C LYS A 197 -8.60 -21.31 26.63
N GLU A 198 -8.67 -22.21 25.65
CA GLU A 198 -7.98 -23.50 25.73
C GLU A 198 -6.46 -23.35 25.65
N ALA A 199 -5.98 -22.32 24.97
CA ALA A 199 -4.57 -22.08 24.75
C ALA A 199 -3.91 -21.19 25.83
N LEU A 200 -4.67 -20.35 26.53
CA LEU A 200 -4.19 -19.47 27.61
C LEU A 200 -3.36 -20.20 28.69
N PRO A 201 -3.75 -21.40 29.17
CA PRO A 201 -2.94 -22.13 30.15
C PRO A 201 -1.54 -22.52 29.65
N ARG A 202 -1.28 -22.46 28.34
CA ARG A 202 0.02 -22.76 27.73
C ARG A 202 0.94 -21.54 27.68
N VAL A 203 0.43 -20.34 27.95
CA VAL A 203 1.22 -19.11 28.03
C VAL A 203 1.92 -19.10 29.39
N PRO A 204 3.25 -19.30 29.45
CA PRO A 204 3.97 -19.56 30.71
C PRO A 204 4.33 -18.26 31.46
N VAL A 205 3.66 -17.15 31.14
CA VAL A 205 3.87 -15.83 31.75
C VAL A 205 2.54 -15.22 32.15
N GLU A 206 2.57 -14.30 33.11
CA GLU A 206 1.38 -13.58 33.53
C GLU A 206 0.82 -12.73 32.37
N VAL A 207 -0.47 -12.90 32.11
CA VAL A 207 -1.23 -12.10 31.14
C VAL A 207 -1.95 -11.01 31.91
N LEU A 208 -1.50 -9.77 31.75
CA LEU A 208 -2.02 -8.60 32.46
C LEU A 208 -3.34 -8.12 31.89
N GLU A 209 -3.54 -8.29 30.60
CA GLU A 209 -4.73 -7.84 29.89
C GLU A 209 -5.02 -8.73 28.70
N ILE A 210 -6.30 -9.02 28.49
CA ILE A 210 -6.79 -9.63 27.25
C ILE A 210 -7.84 -8.69 26.68
N SER A 211 -7.55 -8.12 25.52
CA SER A 211 -8.50 -7.27 24.82
C SER A 211 -8.89 -7.89 23.48
N ARG A 212 -10.14 -7.67 23.09
CA ARG A 212 -10.58 -7.92 21.72
C ARG A 212 -10.02 -6.79 20.86
N GLY A 213 -8.82 -6.99 20.35
CA GLY A 213 -8.08 -6.04 19.54
C GLY A 213 -8.28 -6.29 18.05
N GLU A 214 -8.05 -5.26 17.25
CA GLU A 214 -7.86 -5.44 15.82
C GLU A 214 -6.37 -5.69 15.58
N PRO A 215 -5.94 -6.91 15.21
CA PRO A 215 -4.55 -7.19 14.95
C PRO A 215 -4.05 -6.37 13.76
N SER A 216 -2.75 -6.05 13.76
CA SER A 216 -2.16 -5.25 12.69
C SER A 216 -2.26 -5.91 11.31
N LEU A 217 -2.21 -5.11 10.24
CA LEU A 217 -2.21 -5.61 8.85
C LEU A 217 -1.02 -6.54 8.59
N GLU A 218 0.14 -6.24 9.17
CA GLU A 218 1.35 -7.07 9.11
C GLU A 218 1.07 -8.47 9.68
N ILE A 219 0.45 -8.52 10.86
CA ILE A 219 0.13 -9.75 11.60
C ILE A 219 -0.89 -10.62 10.83
N VAL A 220 -1.93 -10.01 10.26
CA VAL A 220 -2.88 -10.74 9.40
C VAL A 220 -2.21 -11.24 8.12
N PHE A 221 -1.34 -10.43 7.52
CA PHE A 221 -0.61 -10.83 6.31
C PHE A 221 0.33 -12.01 6.56
N LEU A 222 1.13 -11.96 7.63
CA LEU A 222 2.03 -13.03 8.03
C LEU A 222 1.28 -14.34 8.27
N ARG A 223 0.09 -14.31 8.86
CA ARG A 223 -0.75 -15.52 9.01
C ARG A 223 -1.16 -16.13 7.67
N LEU A 224 -1.62 -15.29 6.74
CA LEU A 224 -2.18 -15.75 5.46
C LEU A 224 -1.09 -16.18 4.47
N PHE A 225 0.08 -15.51 4.51
CA PHE A 225 1.09 -15.61 3.46
C PHE A 225 2.52 -15.81 3.97
N GLY A 226 2.77 -15.70 5.28
CA GLY A 226 4.10 -15.81 5.89
C GLY A 226 4.58 -17.23 6.16
N ARG A 227 3.91 -18.27 5.63
CA ARG A 227 4.50 -19.61 5.59
C ARG A 227 5.55 -19.64 4.48
N GLU A 228 6.79 -19.94 4.87
CA GLU A 228 7.97 -20.02 4.00
C GLU A 228 7.69 -20.72 2.66
N VAL A 229 8.30 -20.16 1.62
CA VAL A 229 8.67 -20.82 0.37
C VAL A 229 9.19 -22.23 0.70
N PRO A 230 8.75 -23.31 0.03
CA PRO A 230 9.36 -24.61 0.22
C PRO A 230 10.86 -24.45 -0.07
N LYS A 231 11.70 -24.66 0.94
CA LYS A 231 13.15 -24.83 0.73
C LYS A 231 13.29 -25.93 -0.30
N GLU A 232 13.76 -25.59 -1.50
CA GLU A 232 14.22 -26.61 -2.44
C GLU A 232 15.22 -27.49 -1.67
N PRO A 233 15.13 -28.82 -1.79
CA PRO A 233 16.12 -29.68 -1.18
C PRO A 233 17.48 -29.34 -1.80
N SER A 234 18.41 -28.84 -0.98
CA SER A 234 19.79 -28.66 -1.41
C SER A 234 20.34 -29.99 -1.96
N PRO A 235 21.13 -29.95 -3.04
CA PRO A 235 21.70 -31.14 -3.68
C PRO A 235 22.66 -31.90 -2.77
#